data_AF-A0A124I4J0-F1
#
_entry.id   AF-A0A124I4J0-F1
#
_cell.length_a   1.000
_cell.length_b   1.000
_cell.length_c   1.000
_cell.angle_alpha   90.00
_cell.angle_beta   90.00
_cell.angle_gamma   90.00
#
_symmetry.space_group_name_H-M   'P 1'
#
loop_
_entity.id
_entity.type
_entity.pdbx_description
1 polymer ?
#
loop_
_entity_poly.entity_id
_entity_poly.type
_entity_poly.pdbx_seq_one_letter_code
_entity_poly.pdbx_strand_id
1 'polypeptide(L)' 'MILVDVATGSQAWTEPVENGWQVHQHGPLRLWNAVEDALSAWQDAGSPPQSDFGMTVDVDGTQRVWIGTPEGPTWRLPV' A
#
# COMPACT_ATOMS: atom_id res chain seq x y z
N MET A 1 -14.24 3.11 4.15
CA MET A 1 -13.12 3.68 3.38
C MET A 1 -13.11 3.04 2.00
N ILE A 2 -12.66 3.74 0.97
CA ILE A 2 -12.51 3.20 -0.39
C ILE A 2 -11.09 3.44 -0.90
N LEU A 3 -10.51 2.43 -1.55
CA LEU A 3 -9.25 2.47 -2.28
C LEU A 3 -9.57 2.18 -3.74
N VAL A 4 -8.99 2.97 -4.64
CA VAL A 4 -9.20 2.81 -6.09
C VAL A 4 -7.86 2.97 -6.79
N ASP A 5 -7.53 1.99 -7.62
CA ASP A 5 -6.52 2.11 -8.67
C ASP A 5 -7.26 2.22 -10.01
N VAL A 6 -7.26 3.43 -10.58
CA VAL A 6 -7.99 3.74 -11.81
C VAL A 6 -7.34 3.08 -13.02
N ALA A 7 -6.01 2.91 -13.05
CA ALA A 7 -5.31 2.36 -14.20
C ALA A 7 -5.63 0.88 -14.40
N THR A 8 -5.77 0.13 -13.31
CA THR A 8 -6.14 -1.30 -13.38
C THR A 8 -7.63 -1.56 -13.18
N GLY A 9 -8.41 -0.54 -12.81
CA GLY A 9 -9.81 -0.69 -12.41
C GLY A 9 -9.99 -1.48 -11.10
N SER A 10 -8.93 -1.61 -10.29
CA SER A 10 -8.99 -2.31 -9.01
C SER A 10 -9.56 -1.41 -7.93
N GLN A 11 -10.33 -1.99 -7.03
CA GLN A 11 -10.97 -1.26 -5.95
C GLN A 11 -11.10 -2.12 -4.69
N ALA A 12 -11.04 -1.47 -3.53
CA ALA A 12 -11.38 -2.08 -2.25
C ALA A 12 -12.24 -1.12 -1.44
N TRP A 13 -13.24 -1.64 -0.72
CA TRP A 13 -14.04 -0.83 0.20
C TRP A 13 -14.38 -1.60 1.47
N THR A 14 -14.70 -0.86 2.52
CA THR A 14 -15.07 -1.42 3.81
C THR A 14 -16.53 -1.13 4.14
N GLU A 15 -17.22 -2.13 4.67
CA GLU A 15 -18.59 -2.04 5.17
C GLU A 15 -18.63 -2.38 6.67
N PRO A 16 -19.34 -1.60 7.49
CA PRO A 16 -19.46 -1.91 8.91
C PRO A 16 -20.34 -3.15 9.11
N VAL A 17 -19.92 -4.02 10.03
CA VAL A 17 -20.69 -5.20 10.49
C VAL A 17 -20.80 -5.15 12.02
N GLU A 18 -21.63 -6.01 12.64
CA GLU A 18 -21.92 -5.98 14.09
C GLU A 18 -20.68 -5.81 14.97
N ASN A 19 -19.57 -6.50 14.65
CA ASN A 19 -18.32 -6.43 15.39
C ASN A 19 -17.12 -6.15 14.49
N GLY A 20 -17.18 -5.07 13.70
CA GLY A 20 -16.00 -4.57 12.98
C GLY A 20 -16.31 -4.17 11.55
N TRP A 21 -15.42 -4.56 10.64
CA TRP A 21 -15.49 -4.19 9.24
C TRP A 21 -15.31 -5.40 8.34
N GLN A 22 -16.15 -5.49 7.31
CA GLN A 22 -15.95 -6.40 6.21
C GLN A 22 -15.26 -5.66 5.06
N VAL A 23 -14.27 -6.31 4.45
CA VAL A 23 -13.53 -5.78 3.30
C VAL A 23 -14.03 -6.46 2.04
N HIS A 24 -14.34 -5.66 1.03
CA HIS A 24 -14.66 -6.12 -0.32
C HIS A 24 -13.58 -5.64 -1.28
N GLN A 25 -13.23 -6.48 -2.25
CA GLN A 25 -12.19 -6.16 -3.24
C GLN A 25 -12.60 -6.66 -4.62
N HIS A 26 -12.32 -5.84 -5.63
CA HIS A 26 -12.62 -6.12 -7.03
C HIS A 26 -11.44 -5.69 -7.92
N GLY A 27 -11.31 -6.34 -9.08
CA GLY A 27 -10.24 -6.09 -10.04
C GLY A 27 -9.03 -7.01 -9.87
N PRO A 28 -8.01 -6.87 -10.73
CA PRO A 28 -6.83 -7.73 -10.75
C PRO A 28 -5.91 -7.53 -9.53
N LEU A 29 -5.92 -6.35 -8.89
CA LEU A 29 -5.12 -6.09 -7.70
C LEU A 29 -5.94 -6.29 -6.42
N ARG A 30 -5.30 -6.88 -5.41
CA ARG A 30 -5.83 -7.01 -4.05
C ARG A 30 -5.34 -5.83 -3.20
N LEU A 31 -5.94 -4.66 -3.43
CA LEU A 31 -5.49 -3.40 -2.83
C LEU A 31 -5.49 -3.42 -1.29
N TRP A 32 -6.46 -4.08 -0.66
CA TRP A 32 -6.48 -4.18 0.80
C TRP A 32 -5.34 -5.05 1.33
N ASN A 33 -5.08 -6.19 0.69
CA ASN A 33 -3.96 -7.04 1.04
C ASN A 33 -2.63 -6.27 0.91
N ALA A 34 -2.46 -5.48 -0.16
CA ALA A 34 -1.28 -4.65 -0.31
C ALA A 34 -1.10 -3.63 0.83
N VAL A 35 -2.20 -3.07 1.34
CA VAL A 35 -2.17 -2.19 2.53
C VAL A 35 -1.79 -2.96 3.79
N GLU A 36 -2.38 -4.14 4.03
CA GLU A 36 -2.06 -4.97 5.19
C GLU A 36 -0.60 -5.43 5.18
N ASP A 37 -0.09 -5.84 4.02
CA ASP A 37 1.31 -6.24 3.82
C ASP A 37 2.25 -5.05 4.08
N ALA A 38 1.90 -3.86 3.57
CA ALA A 38 2.69 -2.65 3.79
C ALA A 38 2.68 -2.20 5.26
N LEU A 39 1.52 -2.27 5.91
CA LEU A 39 1.38 -1.96 7.33
C LEU A 39 2.20 -2.92 8.19
N SER A 40 2.14 -4.22 7.88
CA SER A 40 2.91 -5.25 8.59
C SER A 40 4.41 -5.01 8.43
N ALA A 41 4.87 -4.78 7.20
CA ALA A 41 6.28 -4.48 6.94
C ALA A 41 6.76 -3.17 7.61
N TRP A 42 5.92 -2.14 7.70
CA TRP A 42 6.24 -0.93 8.47
C TRP A 42 6.31 -1.19 9.98
N GLN A 43 5.41 -2.01 10.52
CA GLN A 43 5.45 -2.42 11.93
C GLN A 43 6.72 -3.23 12.24
N ASP A 44 7.05 -4.20 11.37
CA ASP A 44 8.25 -5.04 11.48
C ASP A 44 9.54 -4.21 11.37
N ALA A 45 9.51 -3.11 10.61
CA ALA A 45 10.60 -2.13 10.55
C ALA A 45 10.73 -1.24 11.80
N GLY A 46 9.91 -1.47 12.84
CA GLY A 46 9.93 -0.72 14.08
C GLY A 46 9.01 0.50 14.10
N SER A 47 8.04 0.57 13.17
CA SER A 47 7.10 1.69 13.05
C SER A 47 7.78 3.07 12.94
N PRO A 48 8.79 3.23 12.06
CA PRO A 48 9.58 4.45 11.99
C PRO A 48 8.72 5.66 11.57
N PRO A 49 9.15 6.88 11.95
CA PRO A 49 8.44 8.10 11.61
C PRO A 49 8.40 8.33 10.10
N GLN A 50 7.45 9.15 9.65
CA GLN A 50 7.30 9.50 8.24
C GLN A 50 8.56 10.13 7.63
N SER A 51 9.42 10.77 8.43
CA SER A 51 10.69 11.35 7.98
C SER A 51 11.67 10.33 7.42
N ASP A 52 11.51 9.06 7.77
CA ASP A 52 12.41 7.99 7.37
C ASP A 52 11.95 7.34 6.06
N PHE A 53 10.81 7.77 5.51
CA PHE A 53 10.39 7.36 4.19
C PHE A 53 11.12 8.15 3.11
N GLY A 54 11.51 7.44 2.06
CA GLY A 54 12.01 8.03 0.83
C GLY A 54 11.28 7.49 -0.39
N MET A 55 11.57 8.08 -1.54
CA MET A 55 11.01 7.66 -2.81
C MET A 55 12.10 7.65 -3.89
N THR A 56 12.09 6.59 -4.69
CA THR A 56 12.89 6.49 -5.92
C THR A 56 11.94 6.49 -7.11
N VAL A 57 12.28 7.27 -8.12
CA VAL A 57 11.59 7.28 -9.42
C VAL A 57 12.58 6.75 -10.45
N ASP A 58 12.24 5.63 -11.08
CA ASP A 58 13.05 5.01 -12.12
C ASP A 58 12.86 5.74 -13.46
N VAL A 59 13.78 5.53 -14.41
CA VAL A 59 13.78 6.22 -15.72
C VAL A 59 12.50 5.94 -16.54
N ASP A 60 11.90 4.78 -16.34
CA ASP A 60 10.63 4.40 -16.99
C ASP A 60 9.38 5.00 -16.31
N GLY A 61 9.57 5.80 -15.26
CA GLY A 61 8.50 6.45 -14.49
C GLY A 61 7.98 5.60 -13.33
N THR A 62 8.48 4.37 -13.12
CA THR A 62 8.09 3.55 -11.98
C THR A 62 8.47 4.23 -10.68
N GLN A 63 7.53 4.32 -9.73
CA GLN A 63 7.77 4.93 -8.43
C GLN A 63 7.79 3.87 -7.33
N ARG A 64 8.79 3.97 -6.46
CA ARG A 64 8.96 3.08 -5.30
C ARG A 64 9.16 3.91 -4.04
N VAL A 65 8.31 3.70 -3.04
CA VAL A 65 8.48 4.24 -1.69
C VAL A 65 9.25 3.22 -0.86
N TRP A 66 10.11 3.68 0.06
CA TRP A 66 10.91 2.82 0.92
C TRP A 66 11.09 3.43 2.30
N ILE A 67 11.51 2.60 3.27
CA ILE A 67 11.87 3.02 4.63
C ILE A 67 13.40 2.97 4.82
N GLY A 68 13.97 4.05 5.35
CA GLY A 68 15.37 4.18 5.75
C GLY A 68 16.32 4.38 4.58
N THR A 69 16.44 3.37 3.71
CA THR A 69 17.29 3.42 2.51
C THR A 69 16.55 2.82 1.31
N PRO A 70 16.94 3.13 0.06
CA PRO A 70 16.35 2.53 -1.14
C PRO A 70 16.40 0.99 -1.18
N GLU A 71 17.32 0.37 -0.43
CA GLU A 71 17.49 -1.07 -0.30
C GLU A 71 16.66 -1.70 0.85
N GLY A 72 15.96 -0.88 1.63
CA GLY A 72 15.08 -1.32 2.72
C GLY A 72 13.73 -1.88 2.24
N PRO A 73 12.78 -2.07 3.17
CA PRO A 73 11.39 -2.38 2.81
C PRO A 73 10.86 -1.37 1.79
N THR A 74 10.31 -1.85 0.68
CA THR A 74 9.90 -1.01 -0.45
C THR A 74 8.58 -1.47 -1.07
N TRP A 75 7.80 -0.50 -1.55
CA TRP A 75 6.52 -0.72 -2.22
C TRP A 75 6.51 0.03 -3.55
N ARG A 76 6.10 -0.67 -4.60
CA ARG A 76 5.77 -0.03 -5.88
C ARG A 76 4.43 0.66 -5.75
N LEU A 77 4.38 1.92 -6.15
CA LEU A 77 3.10 2.62 -6.24
C LEU A 77 2.36 2.18 -7.50
N PRO A 78 1.02 1.99 -7.43
CA PRO A 78 0.20 1.83 -8.61
C PRO A 78 0.34 3.06 -9.53
N VAL A 79 0.20 2.84 -10.84
CA VAL A 79 0.24 3.89 -11.88
C VAL A 79 -1.13 4.52 -12.11
#